data_AF-A0A8S2QJH7-F1
#
_entry.id   AF-A0A8S2QJH7-F1
#
_cell.length_a   1.000
_cell.length_b   1.000
_cell.length_c   1.000
_cell.angle_alpha   90.00
_cell.angle_beta   90.00
_cell.angle_gamma   90.00
#
_symmetry.space_group_name_H-M   'P 1'
#
loop_
_entity.id
_entity.type
_entity.pdbx_description
1 polymer ?
#
loop_
_entity_poly.entity_id
_entity_poly.type
_entity_poly.pdbx_seq_one_letter_code
_entity_poly.pdbx_strand_id
1 'polypeptide(L)'
;MKDYTRMGIQQNSDPHWTINAEINKNYALCDTYPDIIVLPSSFDSTRLQRVADFRSRNRIPVLSWYSRETYATITRSSQPLTGLANRTCDDDIELLRKIADANVNQGFKLVILDARPKVNAMANMANGGGYEDYPNCELEFHNIQNIHVMRESLRKLHAAVRNAAHEDKTWFSDLENSNWLFHIRAILTAAIRLVSLVHNEKRSFPSAFEFNEKLLITIADNLYSCQYGTFLLNSDKWRTDMKVSEHTMSAWTPILRERALYLNPFYAERSDNVLIPNNSSRHIKLWKNYYCRYMPGYRSTLDVLTQRYTTLLNLRKKFTDEINHIRQDGDQQPRLLSGTLYQSPMTTTSTNISAQSKSNVTQASATFMT
;
A
#
# COMPACT_ATOMS: atom_id res chain seq x y z
N MET A 1 -7.50 -0.79 17.60
CA MET A 1 -8.79 -0.14 17.93
C MET A 1 -8.98 1.20 17.21
N LYS A 2 -8.17 2.26 17.45
CA LYS A 2 -8.38 3.59 16.83
C LYS A 2 -8.50 3.59 15.30
N ASP A 3 -7.76 2.72 14.61
CA ASP A 3 -7.83 2.62 13.15
C ASP A 3 -9.15 2.00 12.65
N TYR A 4 -9.76 1.06 13.40
CA TYR A 4 -11.10 0.57 13.10
C TYR A 4 -12.14 1.70 13.22
N THR A 5 -12.03 2.53 14.26
CA THR A 5 -12.86 3.73 14.41
C THR A 5 -12.65 4.73 13.27
N ARG A 6 -11.40 4.93 12.82
CA ARG A 6 -11.09 5.77 11.64
C ARG A 6 -11.79 5.26 10.37
N MET A 7 -11.92 3.94 10.22
CA MET A 7 -12.67 3.32 9.13
C MET A 7 -14.19 3.37 9.31
N GLY A 8 -14.70 3.94 10.41
CA GLY A 8 -16.13 4.08 10.68
C GLY A 8 -16.74 2.94 11.48
N ILE A 9 -15.96 1.95 11.89
CA ILE A 9 -16.47 0.81 12.65
C ILE A 9 -16.61 1.26 14.10
N GLN A 10 -17.87 1.40 14.51
CA GLN A 10 -18.22 1.80 15.87
C GLN A 10 -18.37 0.58 16.77
N GLN A 11 -17.86 0.71 17.99
CA GLN A 11 -18.03 -0.33 19.00
C GLN A 11 -19.52 -0.42 19.38
N ASN A 12 -20.10 -1.63 19.28
CA ASN A 12 -21.47 -1.96 19.69
C ASN A 12 -22.62 -1.26 18.93
N SER A 13 -22.35 -0.54 17.84
CA SER A 13 -23.39 0.17 17.06
C SER A 13 -23.28 0.02 15.54
N ASP A 14 -22.22 -0.61 15.02
CA ASP A 14 -22.10 -0.87 13.59
C ASP A 14 -22.91 -2.12 13.18
N PRO A 15 -23.88 -1.98 12.25
CA PRO A 15 -24.77 -3.07 11.87
C PRO A 15 -24.08 -4.18 11.06
N HIS A 16 -22.84 -3.98 10.61
CA HIS A 16 -22.16 -4.86 9.66
C HIS A 16 -20.91 -5.50 10.26
N TRP A 17 -20.12 -4.74 11.05
CA TRP A 17 -18.87 -5.21 11.65
C TRP A 17 -18.78 -4.90 13.13
N THR A 18 -18.50 -5.90 13.96
CA THR A 18 -18.37 -5.71 15.41
C THR A 18 -16.92 -5.83 15.86
N ILE A 19 -16.46 -4.83 16.63
CA ILE A 19 -15.23 -4.92 17.43
C ILE A 19 -15.57 -5.64 18.73
N ASN A 20 -15.29 -6.93 18.82
CA ASN A 20 -15.53 -7.72 20.04
C ASN A 20 -14.20 -8.13 20.68
N ALA A 21 -13.85 -7.46 21.78
CA ALA A 21 -12.62 -7.69 22.52
C ALA A 21 -12.58 -9.03 23.27
N GLU A 22 -13.72 -9.71 23.45
CA GLU A 22 -13.76 -10.99 24.17
C GLU A 22 -13.39 -12.18 23.28
N ILE A 23 -13.50 -12.06 21.95
CA ILE A 23 -13.32 -13.20 21.03
C ILE A 23 -11.90 -13.79 21.07
N ASN A 24 -10.88 -12.94 21.05
CA ASN A 24 -9.48 -13.38 21.13
C ASN A 24 -8.78 -12.85 22.40
N LYS A 25 -9.56 -12.63 23.46
CA LYS A 25 -9.04 -12.21 24.76
C LYS A 25 -8.02 -13.21 25.26
N ASN A 26 -6.90 -12.73 25.80
CA ASN A 26 -5.77 -13.55 26.21
C ASN A 26 -5.24 -14.48 25.10
N TYR A 27 -5.55 -14.16 23.84
CA TYR A 27 -5.16 -14.91 22.66
C TYR A 27 -5.70 -16.36 22.63
N ALA A 28 -6.87 -16.59 23.24
CA ALA A 28 -7.44 -17.92 23.44
C ALA A 28 -7.88 -18.61 22.14
N LEU A 29 -8.40 -17.85 21.16
CA LEU A 29 -8.82 -18.39 19.88
C LEU A 29 -7.63 -18.60 18.93
N CYS A 30 -6.73 -17.61 18.86
CA CYS A 30 -5.56 -17.60 18.01
C CYS A 30 -4.39 -16.81 18.65
N ASP A 31 -3.34 -17.54 19.02
CA ASP A 31 -2.13 -17.06 19.72
C ASP A 31 -1.23 -16.11 18.90
N THR A 32 -1.50 -16.02 17.59
CA THR A 32 -0.72 -15.27 16.62
C THR A 32 -1.51 -14.18 15.91
N TYR A 33 -2.77 -13.99 16.31
CA TYR A 33 -3.55 -12.80 16.01
C TYR A 33 -3.41 -11.76 17.13
N PRO A 34 -3.78 -10.49 16.87
CA PRO A 34 -3.94 -9.50 17.93
C PRO A 34 -5.02 -9.90 18.94
N ASP A 35 -4.99 -9.30 20.12
CA ASP A 35 -6.03 -9.46 21.16
C ASP A 35 -7.43 -9.05 20.69
N ILE A 36 -7.49 -8.06 19.79
CA ILE A 36 -8.71 -7.52 19.19
C ILE A 36 -8.79 -7.93 17.73
N ILE A 37 -9.87 -8.63 17.38
CA ILE A 37 -10.23 -8.96 16.00
C ILE A 37 -11.65 -8.46 15.69
N VAL A 38 -11.93 -8.24 14.41
CA VAL A 38 -13.21 -7.68 13.93
C VAL A 38 -13.83 -8.64 12.93
N LEU A 39 -15.10 -8.95 13.17
CA LEU A 39 -15.89 -9.96 12.44
C LEU A 39 -17.26 -9.37 12.05
N PRO A 40 -17.98 -9.99 11.09
CA PRO A 40 -19.33 -9.56 10.75
C PRO A 40 -20.27 -9.61 11.97
N SER A 41 -21.03 -8.54 12.21
CA SER A 41 -21.97 -8.42 13.33
C SER A 41 -23.06 -9.51 13.32
N SER A 42 -23.37 -10.04 12.13
CA SER A 42 -24.40 -11.06 11.91
C SER A 42 -23.91 -12.50 12.07
N PHE A 43 -22.63 -12.72 12.37
CA PHE A 43 -22.09 -14.07 12.58
C PHE A 43 -22.26 -14.52 14.04
N ASP A 44 -22.75 -15.74 14.24
CA ASP A 44 -22.89 -16.33 15.57
C ASP A 44 -21.53 -16.75 16.14
N SER A 45 -21.07 -16.00 17.14
CA SER A 45 -19.77 -16.21 17.79
C SER A 45 -19.58 -17.60 18.42
N THR A 46 -20.65 -18.33 18.76
CA THR A 46 -20.55 -19.69 19.33
C THR A 46 -19.98 -20.70 18.31
N ARG A 47 -19.99 -20.35 17.03
CA ARG A 47 -19.51 -21.17 15.91
C ARG A 47 -18.01 -20.97 15.62
N LEU A 48 -17.37 -19.95 16.21
CA LEU A 48 -16.01 -19.53 15.86
C LEU A 48 -14.94 -20.59 16.11
N GLN A 49 -15.08 -21.41 17.15
CA GLN A 49 -14.10 -22.45 17.43
C GLN A 49 -14.00 -23.46 16.27
N ARG A 50 -15.13 -23.83 15.65
CA ARG A 50 -15.13 -24.76 14.51
C ARG A 50 -14.48 -24.15 13.27
N VAL A 51 -14.64 -22.84 13.06
CA VAL A 51 -13.92 -22.10 12.00
C VAL A 51 -12.43 -22.06 12.28
N ALA A 52 -12.04 -21.78 13.53
CA ALA A 52 -10.66 -21.75 13.95
C ALA A 52 -9.98 -23.11 13.74
N ASP A 53 -10.61 -24.19 14.17
CA ASP A 53 -10.09 -25.56 14.01
C ASP A 53 -9.93 -25.96 12.53
N PHE A 54 -10.70 -25.33 11.62
CA PHE A 54 -10.62 -25.58 10.19
C PHE A 54 -9.62 -24.67 9.45
N ARG A 55 -9.11 -23.62 10.09
CA ARG A 55 -8.14 -22.69 9.51
C ARG A 55 -6.75 -22.95 10.08
N SER A 56 -5.74 -23.06 9.23
CA SER A 56 -4.38 -23.38 9.69
C SER A 56 -3.87 -22.43 10.78
N ARG A 57 -3.57 -22.99 11.97
CA ARG A 57 -3.16 -22.24 13.18
C ARG A 57 -4.23 -21.28 13.69
N ASN A 58 -5.51 -21.62 13.50
CA ASN A 58 -6.65 -20.88 14.01
C ASN A 58 -6.77 -19.44 13.47
N ARG A 59 -6.13 -19.14 12.35
CA ARG A 59 -6.15 -17.80 11.74
C ARG A 59 -7.37 -17.65 10.84
N ILE A 60 -8.51 -17.45 11.50
CA ILE A 60 -9.82 -17.25 10.84
C ILE A 60 -9.85 -15.98 9.97
N PRO A 61 -10.76 -15.89 8.99
CA PRO A 61 -11.06 -14.65 8.28
C PRO A 61 -11.42 -13.50 9.22
N VAL A 62 -10.61 -12.45 9.23
CA VAL A 62 -10.82 -11.23 10.04
C VAL A 62 -10.63 -9.96 9.21
N LEU A 63 -11.33 -8.89 9.58
CA LEU A 63 -11.26 -7.62 8.88
C LEU A 63 -9.88 -6.95 9.00
N SER A 64 -9.34 -6.53 7.85
CA SER A 64 -8.12 -5.72 7.76
C SER A 64 -8.40 -4.30 7.30
N TRP A 65 -9.36 -4.10 6.39
CA TRP A 65 -9.73 -2.78 5.87
C TRP A 65 -11.19 -2.75 5.43
N TYR A 66 -11.83 -1.58 5.54
CA TYR A 66 -13.22 -1.35 5.18
C TYR A 66 -13.40 0.02 4.51
N SER A 67 -14.18 0.03 3.43
CA SER A 67 -14.60 1.24 2.71
C SER A 67 -15.97 1.71 3.19
N ARG A 68 -16.06 2.95 3.69
CA ARG A 68 -17.36 3.57 4.01
C ARG A 68 -18.15 3.98 2.77
N GLU A 69 -17.47 4.14 1.63
CA GLU A 69 -18.08 4.57 0.38
C GLU A 69 -18.72 3.39 -0.36
N THR A 70 -17.98 2.29 -0.47
CA THR A 70 -18.37 1.13 -1.28
C THR A 70 -18.86 -0.05 -0.45
N TYR A 71 -18.68 -0.02 0.88
CA TYR A 71 -18.89 -1.15 1.80
C TYR A 71 -18.00 -2.38 1.52
N ALA A 72 -17.08 -2.27 0.57
CA ALA A 72 -16.11 -3.31 0.27
C ALA A 72 -15.14 -3.50 1.45
N THR A 73 -14.74 -4.75 1.67
CA THR A 73 -13.80 -5.12 2.72
C THR A 73 -12.61 -5.88 2.18
N ILE A 74 -11.50 -5.77 2.91
CA ILE A 74 -10.37 -6.65 2.78
C ILE A 74 -10.29 -7.44 4.08
N THR A 75 -10.48 -8.75 3.99
CA THR A 75 -10.30 -9.69 5.10
C THR A 75 -9.04 -10.53 4.87
N ARG A 76 -8.48 -11.09 5.94
CA ARG A 76 -7.30 -11.95 5.88
C ARG A 76 -7.49 -13.20 6.74
N SER A 77 -6.90 -14.30 6.32
CA SER A 77 -6.92 -15.60 7.02
C SER A 77 -5.68 -16.42 6.66
N SER A 78 -5.54 -17.58 7.31
CA SER A 78 -4.74 -18.68 6.77
C SER A 78 -5.54 -19.54 5.79
N GLN A 79 -4.83 -20.41 5.06
CA GLN A 79 -5.45 -21.46 4.25
C GLN A 79 -6.43 -22.33 5.08
N PRO A 80 -7.51 -22.82 4.44
CA PRO A 80 -8.38 -23.84 5.03
C PRO A 80 -7.67 -25.20 5.10
N LEU A 81 -8.12 -26.07 5.99
CA LEU A 81 -7.63 -27.43 6.19
C LEU A 81 -8.46 -28.46 5.40
N THR A 82 -8.66 -28.22 4.10
CA THR A 82 -9.48 -29.08 3.24
C THR A 82 -8.85 -30.47 3.07
N GLY A 83 -7.53 -30.53 2.89
CA GLY A 83 -6.78 -31.75 2.63
C GLY A 83 -7.14 -32.41 1.30
N LEU A 84 -6.54 -33.57 1.01
CA LEU A 84 -6.85 -34.36 -0.19
C LEU A 84 -8.29 -34.88 -0.24
N ALA A 85 -8.93 -35.01 0.92
CA ALA A 85 -10.34 -35.39 1.03
C ALA A 85 -11.31 -34.25 0.67
N ASN A 86 -10.79 -33.07 0.31
CA ASN A 86 -11.55 -31.87 -0.01
C ASN A 86 -12.63 -31.54 1.04
N ARG A 87 -12.27 -31.64 2.32
CA ARG A 87 -13.19 -31.39 3.43
C ARG A 87 -13.71 -29.96 3.39
N THR A 88 -14.98 -29.79 3.71
CA THR A 88 -15.63 -28.49 3.89
C THR A 88 -15.94 -28.24 5.37
N CYS A 89 -16.22 -26.99 5.71
CA CYS A 89 -16.68 -26.59 7.03
C CYS A 89 -17.84 -25.60 6.87
N ASP A 90 -19.04 -26.01 7.26
CA ASP A 90 -20.25 -25.19 7.10
C ASP A 90 -20.18 -23.88 7.89
N ASP A 91 -19.49 -23.87 9.03
CA ASP A 91 -19.26 -22.65 9.81
C ASP A 91 -18.27 -21.69 9.13
N ASP A 92 -17.24 -22.20 8.43
CA ASP A 92 -16.31 -21.37 7.65
C ASP A 92 -17.02 -20.78 6.42
N ILE A 93 -17.82 -21.59 5.72
CA ILE A 93 -18.67 -21.14 4.61
C ILE A 93 -19.67 -20.08 5.08
N GLU A 94 -20.29 -20.27 6.25
CA GLU A 94 -21.16 -19.26 6.87
C GLU A 94 -20.41 -17.96 7.15
N LEU A 95 -19.21 -18.02 7.73
CA LEU A 95 -18.44 -16.82 8.04
C LEU A 95 -18.09 -16.05 6.77
N LEU A 96 -17.59 -16.73 5.74
CA LEU A 96 -17.30 -16.11 4.44
C LEU A 96 -18.56 -15.51 3.80
N ARG A 97 -19.70 -16.18 3.99
CA ARG A 97 -20.99 -15.64 3.54
C ARG A 97 -21.36 -14.35 4.26
N LYS A 98 -21.26 -14.33 5.59
CA LYS A 98 -21.52 -13.10 6.37
C LYS A 98 -20.55 -11.97 6.05
N ILE A 99 -19.30 -12.28 5.69
CA ILE A 99 -18.33 -11.29 5.22
C ILE A 99 -18.80 -10.62 3.94
N ALA A 100 -19.29 -11.39 2.96
CA ALA A 100 -19.74 -10.79 1.71
C ALA A 100 -21.13 -10.12 1.86
N ASP A 101 -22.03 -10.67 2.68
CA ASP A 101 -23.32 -10.03 3.03
C ASP A 101 -23.13 -8.67 3.74
N ALA A 102 -22.00 -8.45 4.41
CA ALA A 102 -21.68 -7.16 5.03
C ALA A 102 -21.40 -6.04 4.00
N ASN A 103 -21.23 -6.38 2.72
CA ASN A 103 -21.21 -5.42 1.63
C ASN A 103 -22.62 -5.24 1.05
N VAL A 104 -23.38 -4.29 1.60
CA VAL A 104 -24.81 -4.08 1.26
C VAL A 104 -25.08 -3.66 -0.18
N ASN A 105 -24.07 -3.18 -0.91
CA ASN A 105 -24.23 -2.63 -2.26
C ASN A 105 -24.09 -3.68 -3.38
N GLN A 106 -23.63 -4.88 -3.08
CA GLN A 106 -23.44 -5.94 -4.06
C GLN A 106 -24.06 -7.24 -3.57
N GLY A 107 -24.74 -7.96 -4.48
CA GLY A 107 -25.17 -9.34 -4.21
C GLY A 107 -23.96 -10.24 -3.90
N PHE A 108 -24.22 -11.44 -3.40
CA PHE A 108 -23.19 -12.36 -2.88
C PHE A 108 -22.13 -12.76 -3.93
N LYS A 109 -21.03 -12.02 -4.00
CA LYS A 109 -19.82 -12.36 -4.76
C LYS A 109 -18.58 -12.05 -3.93
N LEU A 110 -17.97 -13.08 -3.35
CA LEU A 110 -16.72 -12.96 -2.61
C LEU A 110 -15.54 -13.37 -3.50
N VAL A 111 -14.51 -12.53 -3.63
CA VAL A 111 -13.28 -12.90 -4.34
C VAL A 111 -12.20 -13.27 -3.32
N ILE A 112 -11.67 -14.48 -3.42
CA ILE A 112 -10.60 -15.02 -2.59
C ILE A 112 -9.30 -14.94 -3.38
N LEU A 113 -8.35 -14.15 -2.88
CA LEU A 113 -7.04 -13.99 -3.49
C LEU A 113 -6.01 -14.85 -2.76
N ASP A 114 -5.71 -16.03 -3.28
CA ASP A 114 -4.62 -16.85 -2.78
C ASP A 114 -3.29 -16.32 -3.33
N ALA A 115 -2.43 -15.82 -2.44
CA ALA A 115 -1.13 -15.29 -2.82
C ALA A 115 -0.23 -16.31 -3.53
N ARG A 116 -0.43 -17.61 -3.28
CA ARG A 116 0.47 -18.67 -3.73
C ARG A 116 0.35 -18.93 -5.24
N PRO A 117 1.38 -19.55 -5.86
CA PRO A 117 1.18 -20.31 -7.09
C PRO A 117 0.24 -21.49 -6.83
N LYS A 118 -0.63 -21.81 -7.80
CA LYS A 118 -1.57 -22.94 -7.70
C LYS A 118 -0.88 -24.25 -7.33
N VAL A 119 0.29 -24.52 -7.90
CA VAL A 119 1.09 -25.73 -7.60
C VAL A 119 1.50 -25.81 -6.12
N ASN A 120 1.82 -24.67 -5.49
CA ASN A 120 2.16 -24.63 -4.07
C ASN A 120 0.89 -24.81 -3.21
N ALA A 121 -0.26 -24.31 -3.66
CA ALA A 121 -1.53 -24.52 -2.98
C ALA A 121 -1.94 -26.00 -3.03
N MET A 122 -1.77 -26.67 -4.18
CA MET A 122 -1.98 -28.12 -4.32
C MET A 122 -1.01 -28.94 -3.44
N ALA A 123 0.26 -28.55 -3.36
CA ALA A 123 1.21 -29.20 -2.46
C ALA A 123 0.82 -29.03 -0.98
N ASN A 124 0.24 -27.89 -0.60
CA ASN A 124 -0.31 -27.72 0.75
C ASN A 124 -1.56 -28.57 0.99
N MET A 125 -2.42 -28.73 -0.01
CA MET A 125 -3.57 -29.62 0.05
C MET A 125 -3.16 -31.07 0.34
N ALA A 126 -2.07 -31.54 -0.27
CA ALA A 126 -1.47 -32.83 0.04
C ALA A 126 -0.99 -32.96 1.50
N ASN A 127 -0.62 -31.84 2.13
CA ASN A 127 -0.19 -31.77 3.53
C ASN A 127 -1.32 -31.38 4.50
N GLY A 128 -2.59 -31.54 4.10
CA GLY A 128 -3.75 -31.29 4.96
C GLY A 128 -4.24 -29.83 5.00
N GLY A 129 -3.55 -28.92 4.33
CA GLY A 129 -4.03 -27.56 4.05
C GLY A 129 -4.94 -27.53 2.82
N GLY A 130 -4.87 -26.46 2.01
CA GLY A 130 -5.61 -26.38 0.75
C GLY A 130 -6.06 -24.98 0.41
N TYR A 131 -7.17 -24.87 -0.32
CA TYR A 131 -7.81 -23.63 -0.75
C TYR A 131 -9.31 -23.87 -0.87
N GLU A 132 -10.09 -22.80 -0.88
CA GLU A 132 -11.55 -22.81 -0.91
C GLU A 132 -12.11 -23.28 -2.26
N ASP A 133 -13.12 -24.14 -2.22
CA ASP A 133 -13.97 -24.51 -3.36
C ASP A 133 -15.43 -24.37 -2.91
N TYR A 134 -15.86 -23.12 -2.73
CA TYR A 134 -17.13 -22.77 -2.10
C TYR A 134 -18.10 -22.09 -3.05
N PRO A 135 -19.42 -22.30 -2.89
CA PRO A 135 -20.43 -21.63 -3.68
C PRO A 135 -20.28 -20.10 -3.60
N ASN A 136 -20.39 -19.43 -4.75
CA ASN A 136 -20.35 -17.97 -4.91
C ASN A 136 -19.06 -17.29 -4.39
N CYS A 137 -17.99 -18.05 -4.24
CA CYS A 137 -16.64 -17.54 -4.07
C CYS A 137 -15.87 -17.67 -5.39
N GLU A 138 -15.17 -16.63 -5.82
CA GLU A 138 -14.24 -16.64 -6.95
C GLU A 138 -12.80 -16.74 -6.42
N LEU A 139 -12.09 -17.83 -6.72
CA LEU A 139 -10.71 -18.04 -6.26
C LEU A 139 -9.70 -17.65 -7.35
N GLU A 140 -8.77 -16.76 -7.02
CA GLU A 140 -7.65 -16.34 -7.88
C GLU A 140 -6.29 -16.66 -7.23
N PHE A 141 -5.34 -17.14 -8.04
CA PHE A 141 -3.95 -17.38 -7.60
C PHE A 141 -3.00 -16.29 -8.11
N HIS A 142 -2.18 -15.73 -7.23
CA HIS A 142 -1.30 -14.59 -7.56
C HIS A 142 0.19 -14.91 -7.71
N ASN A 143 0.58 -16.18 -7.64
CA ASN A 143 1.91 -16.66 -8.01
C ASN A 143 3.08 -16.03 -7.23
N ILE A 144 2.84 -15.57 -5.99
CA ILE A 144 3.88 -15.07 -5.08
C ILE A 144 4.59 -16.27 -4.43
N GLN A 145 5.87 -16.41 -4.72
CA GLN A 145 6.68 -17.53 -4.26
C GLN A 145 6.88 -17.51 -2.73
N ASN A 146 7.19 -18.67 -2.16
CA ASN A 146 7.37 -18.83 -0.72
C ASN A 146 8.68 -18.16 -0.21
N ILE A 147 8.83 -18.12 1.11
CA ILE A 147 9.97 -17.48 1.78
C ILE A 147 11.35 -18.05 1.39
N HIS A 148 11.43 -19.32 0.98
CA HIS A 148 12.70 -19.94 0.59
C HIS A 148 13.16 -19.44 -0.78
N VAL A 149 12.22 -19.33 -1.72
CA VAL A 149 12.49 -18.74 -3.05
C VAL A 149 12.86 -17.27 -2.91
N MET A 150 12.15 -16.50 -2.09
CA MET A 150 12.47 -15.09 -1.84
C MET A 150 13.86 -14.90 -1.21
N ARG A 151 14.23 -15.78 -0.27
CA ARG A 151 15.57 -15.78 0.37
C ARG A 151 16.67 -16.06 -0.64
N GLU A 152 16.47 -17.06 -1.49
CA GLU A 152 17.42 -17.41 -2.54
C GLU A 152 17.54 -16.28 -3.59
N SER A 153 16.42 -15.65 -3.95
CA SER A 153 16.41 -14.48 -4.83
C SER A 153 17.21 -13.31 -4.25
N LEU A 154 17.00 -12.98 -2.97
CA LEU A 154 17.77 -11.93 -2.29
C LEU A 154 19.26 -12.27 -2.20
N ARG A 155 19.62 -13.53 -1.93
CA ARG A 155 21.01 -14.00 -1.92
C ARG A 155 21.68 -13.78 -3.28
N LYS A 156 20.99 -14.12 -4.38
CA LYS A 156 21.48 -13.89 -5.74
C LYS A 156 21.61 -12.39 -6.06
N LEU A 157 20.65 -11.56 -5.61
CA LEU A 157 20.75 -10.11 -5.76
C LEU A 157 21.99 -9.55 -5.04
N HIS A 158 22.24 -9.96 -3.79
CA HIS A 158 23.42 -9.53 -3.06
C HIS A 158 24.73 -9.97 -3.76
N ALA A 159 24.75 -11.16 -4.35
CA ALA A 159 25.87 -11.62 -5.16
C ALA A 159 26.08 -10.73 -6.40
N ALA A 160 25.00 -10.38 -7.13
CA ALA A 160 25.06 -9.48 -8.28
C ALA A 160 25.61 -8.10 -7.92
N VAL A 161 25.12 -7.53 -6.82
CA VAL A 161 25.59 -6.25 -6.25
C VAL A 161 27.08 -6.31 -5.90
N ARG A 162 27.52 -7.38 -5.25
CA ARG A 162 28.94 -7.54 -4.89
C ARG A 162 29.83 -7.72 -6.13
N ASN A 163 29.40 -8.53 -7.10
CA ASN A 163 30.17 -8.77 -8.33
C ASN A 163 30.37 -7.48 -9.11
N ALA A 164 29.31 -6.68 -9.27
CA ALA A 164 29.38 -5.39 -9.97
C ALA A 164 30.27 -4.35 -9.27
N ALA A 165 30.57 -4.51 -7.97
CA ALA A 165 31.55 -3.65 -7.29
C ALA A 165 33.00 -3.93 -7.73
N HIS A 166 33.27 -5.13 -8.25
CA HIS A 166 34.58 -5.54 -8.73
C HIS A 166 34.68 -5.49 -10.25
N GLU A 167 33.66 -5.98 -10.96
CA GLU A 167 33.61 -6.05 -12.42
C GLU A 167 32.17 -5.93 -12.94
N ASP A 168 31.87 -4.83 -13.65
CA ASP A 168 30.53 -4.51 -14.15
C ASP A 168 30.28 -5.08 -15.57
N LYS A 169 30.56 -6.37 -15.78
CA LYS A 169 30.33 -7.05 -17.07
C LYS A 169 29.01 -7.82 -17.12
N THR A 170 28.58 -8.37 -15.99
CA THR A 170 27.43 -9.29 -15.89
C THR A 170 26.28 -8.70 -15.09
N TRP A 171 26.29 -7.39 -14.78
CA TRP A 171 25.29 -6.77 -13.90
C TRP A 171 23.85 -7.06 -14.31
N PHE A 172 23.50 -6.83 -15.58
CA PHE A 172 22.13 -7.01 -16.06
C PHE A 172 21.70 -8.48 -16.03
N SER A 173 22.57 -9.40 -16.44
CA SER A 173 22.29 -10.83 -16.41
C SER A 173 22.19 -11.37 -14.98
N ASP A 174 23.05 -10.92 -14.08
CA ASP A 174 23.05 -11.38 -12.68
C ASP A 174 21.82 -10.85 -11.93
N LEU A 175 21.42 -9.60 -12.21
CA LEU A 175 20.18 -9.02 -11.69
C LEU A 175 18.95 -9.78 -12.20
N GLU A 176 18.90 -10.12 -13.48
CA GLU A 176 17.81 -10.92 -14.06
C GLU A 176 17.76 -12.33 -13.44
N ASN A 177 18.91 -13.00 -13.36
CA ASN A 177 19.05 -14.34 -12.77
C ASN A 177 18.68 -14.40 -11.27
N SER A 178 18.70 -13.26 -10.58
CA SER A 178 18.20 -13.17 -9.21
C SER A 178 16.69 -13.34 -9.10
N ASN A 179 15.93 -13.04 -10.16
CA ASN A 179 14.46 -12.93 -10.17
C ASN A 179 13.88 -11.91 -9.18
N TRP A 180 14.71 -11.05 -8.57
CA TRP A 180 14.24 -10.14 -7.52
C TRP A 180 13.14 -9.20 -8.03
N LEU A 181 13.39 -8.53 -9.16
CA LEU A 181 12.41 -7.61 -9.75
C LEU A 181 11.16 -8.33 -10.28
N PHE A 182 11.30 -9.60 -10.68
CA PHE A 182 10.16 -10.46 -11.04
C PHE A 182 9.25 -10.69 -9.83
N HIS A 183 9.82 -11.00 -8.66
CA HIS A 183 9.06 -11.19 -7.43
C HIS A 183 8.42 -9.89 -6.92
N ILE A 184 9.12 -8.75 -6.99
CA ILE A 184 8.54 -7.44 -6.68
C ILE A 184 7.33 -7.15 -7.58
N ARG A 185 7.44 -7.44 -8.89
CA ARG A 185 6.33 -7.28 -9.83
C ARG A 185 5.14 -8.18 -9.49
N ALA A 186 5.37 -9.42 -9.08
CA ALA A 186 4.29 -10.34 -8.71
C ALA A 186 3.48 -9.78 -7.52
N ILE A 187 4.17 -9.30 -6.47
CA ILE A 187 3.54 -8.68 -5.31
C ILE A 187 2.75 -7.42 -5.71
N LEU A 188 3.34 -6.54 -6.51
CA LEU A 188 2.66 -5.33 -6.99
C LEU A 188 1.43 -5.67 -7.83
N THR A 189 1.50 -6.70 -8.66
CA THR A 189 0.37 -7.13 -9.51
C THR A 189 -0.79 -7.66 -8.66
N ALA A 190 -0.49 -8.45 -7.62
CA ALA A 190 -1.49 -8.91 -6.66
C ALA A 190 -2.14 -7.74 -5.90
N ALA A 191 -1.33 -6.78 -5.44
CA ALA A 191 -1.83 -5.59 -4.76
C ALA A 191 -2.72 -4.73 -5.66
N ILE A 192 -2.34 -4.50 -6.92
CA ILE A 192 -3.17 -3.79 -7.91
C ILE A 192 -4.49 -4.52 -8.13
N ARG A 193 -4.47 -5.86 -8.26
CA ARG A 193 -5.70 -6.65 -8.41
C ARG A 193 -6.61 -6.48 -7.21
N LEU A 194 -6.08 -6.63 -6.00
CA LEU A 194 -6.84 -6.42 -4.77
C LEU A 194 -7.47 -5.03 -4.70
N VAL A 195 -6.70 -3.97 -4.98
CA VAL A 195 -7.22 -2.60 -5.00
C VAL A 195 -8.33 -2.43 -6.04
N SER A 196 -8.18 -3.02 -7.23
CA SER A 196 -9.20 -2.95 -8.30
C SER A 196 -10.52 -3.64 -7.95
N LEU A 197 -10.52 -4.53 -6.95
CA LEU A 197 -11.73 -5.22 -6.48
C LEU A 197 -12.50 -4.38 -5.45
N VAL A 198 -11.83 -3.50 -4.71
CA VAL A 198 -12.44 -2.70 -3.64
C VAL A 198 -12.69 -1.25 -4.04
N HIS A 199 -12.10 -0.79 -5.16
CA HIS A 199 -12.26 0.57 -5.66
C HIS A 199 -12.15 0.64 -7.19
N ASN A 200 -13.00 1.48 -7.80
CA ASN A 200 -13.19 1.54 -9.26
C ASN A 200 -12.38 2.65 -9.95
N GLU A 201 -11.89 3.66 -9.23
CA GLU A 201 -11.18 4.79 -9.84
C GLU A 201 -9.66 4.59 -9.93
N LYS A 202 -9.08 5.08 -11.04
CA LYS A 202 -7.67 4.87 -11.39
C LYS A 202 -6.95 6.21 -11.49
N ARG A 203 -6.05 6.53 -10.56
CA ARG A 203 -5.10 7.63 -10.73
C ARG A 203 -3.73 7.29 -10.11
N SER A 204 -2.66 7.85 -10.65
CA SER A 204 -1.29 7.62 -10.17
C SER A 204 -0.60 8.96 -9.94
N PHE A 205 0.02 9.12 -8.77
CA PHE A 205 0.63 10.39 -8.37
C PHE A 205 1.96 10.18 -7.63
N PRO A 206 3.07 10.76 -8.10
CA PRO A 206 4.38 10.65 -7.45
C PRO A 206 4.47 11.44 -6.12
N SER A 207 3.52 12.32 -5.82
CA SER A 207 3.44 13.15 -4.60
C SER A 207 2.50 12.59 -3.52
N ALA A 208 2.10 11.33 -3.61
CA ALA A 208 1.05 10.77 -2.76
C ALA A 208 1.49 10.38 -1.34
N PHE A 209 2.79 10.22 -1.10
CA PHE A 209 3.32 9.82 0.20
C PHE A 209 3.91 11.02 0.94
N GLU A 210 3.48 11.20 2.19
CA GLU A 210 4.01 12.22 3.09
C GLU A 210 5.48 11.95 3.45
N PHE A 211 5.85 10.67 3.54
CA PHE A 211 7.20 10.26 3.88
C PHE A 211 8.12 10.16 2.66
N ASN A 212 9.42 10.33 2.90
CA ASN A 212 10.47 10.19 1.91
C ASN A 212 11.21 8.84 2.02
N GLU A 213 12.16 8.62 1.13
CA GLU A 213 12.99 7.41 1.06
C GLU A 213 13.80 7.15 2.34
N LYS A 214 14.23 8.21 3.05
CA LYS A 214 15.01 8.09 4.29
C LYS A 214 14.22 7.36 5.38
N LEU A 215 12.90 7.57 5.44
CA LEU A 215 12.06 6.85 6.41
C LEU A 215 12.08 5.34 6.13
N LEU A 216 11.93 4.94 4.87
CA LEU A 216 11.90 3.54 4.48
C LEU A 216 13.23 2.83 4.77
N ILE A 217 14.35 3.51 4.50
CA ILE A 217 15.69 2.99 4.84
C ILE A 217 15.88 2.92 6.35
N THR A 218 15.44 3.93 7.12
CA THR A 218 15.52 3.93 8.58
C THR A 218 14.71 2.78 9.19
N ILE A 219 13.51 2.51 8.67
CA ILE A 219 12.70 1.36 9.09
C ILE A 219 13.42 0.04 8.78
N ALA A 220 14.00 -0.08 7.58
CA ALA A 220 14.75 -1.26 7.18
C ALA A 220 15.99 -1.49 8.06
N ASP A 221 16.71 -0.43 8.46
CA ASP A 221 17.83 -0.53 9.40
C ASP A 221 17.38 -0.94 10.79
N ASN A 222 16.29 -0.35 11.29
CA ASN A 222 15.71 -0.68 12.60
C ASN A 222 15.15 -2.10 12.68
N LEU A 223 14.80 -2.71 11.54
CA LEU A 223 14.40 -4.12 11.46
C LEU A 223 15.56 -5.06 11.82
N TYR A 224 16.80 -4.72 11.46
CA TYR A 224 17.97 -5.58 11.69
C TYR A 224 18.81 -5.14 12.89
N SER A 225 18.79 -3.87 13.26
CA SER A 225 19.65 -3.33 14.32
C SER A 225 19.35 -3.91 15.70
N CYS A 226 18.12 -4.42 15.91
CA CYS A 226 17.61 -4.85 17.21
C CYS A 226 17.71 -3.77 18.32
N GLN A 227 17.89 -2.50 17.94
CA GLN A 227 18.03 -1.38 18.86
C GLN A 227 16.71 -1.04 19.58
N TYR A 228 15.58 -1.34 18.94
CA TYR A 228 14.25 -1.02 19.41
C TYR A 228 13.40 -2.28 19.53
N GLY A 229 12.43 -2.27 20.44
CA GLY A 229 11.49 -3.37 20.57
C GLY A 229 10.49 -3.48 19.44
N THR A 230 10.39 -2.50 18.52
CA THR A 230 9.31 -2.43 17.51
C THR A 230 9.19 -3.67 16.64
N PHE A 231 10.31 -4.29 16.24
CA PHE A 231 10.32 -5.44 15.33
C PHE A 231 10.79 -6.74 15.98
N LEU A 232 10.87 -6.79 17.31
CA LEU A 232 11.24 -8.01 18.04
C LEU A 232 10.05 -8.97 18.20
N LEU A 233 10.38 -10.26 18.36
CA LEU A 233 9.46 -11.38 18.61
C LEU A 233 8.49 -11.66 17.45
N ASN A 234 7.66 -12.69 17.60
CA ASN A 234 6.89 -13.28 16.48
C ASN A 234 5.36 -13.14 16.58
N SER A 235 4.82 -12.57 17.67
CA SER A 235 3.39 -12.30 17.80
C SER A 235 3.11 -11.20 18.82
N ASP A 236 1.92 -10.61 18.74
CA ASP A 236 1.43 -9.67 19.74
C ASP A 236 1.43 -10.31 21.15
N LYS A 237 0.93 -11.56 21.26
CA LYS A 237 0.99 -12.34 22.50
C LYS A 237 2.38 -12.39 23.10
N TRP A 238 3.37 -12.80 22.32
CA TRP A 238 4.72 -12.97 22.86
C TRP A 238 5.32 -11.62 23.29
N ARG A 239 4.98 -10.53 22.60
CA ARG A 239 5.39 -9.18 22.99
C ARG A 239 4.74 -8.71 24.29
N THR A 240 3.47 -9.03 24.49
CA THR A 240 2.73 -8.75 25.73
C THR A 240 3.29 -9.59 26.90
N ASP A 241 3.47 -10.89 26.70
CA ASP A 241 4.01 -11.80 27.73
C ASP A 241 5.42 -11.37 28.18
N MET A 242 6.26 -10.93 27.23
CA MET A 242 7.63 -10.44 27.51
C MET A 242 7.69 -8.97 27.88
N LYS A 243 6.54 -8.28 27.99
CA LYS A 243 6.45 -6.87 28.37
C LYS A 243 7.38 -5.96 27.56
N VAL A 244 7.47 -6.21 26.24
CA VAL A 244 8.43 -5.51 25.37
C VAL A 244 8.31 -3.99 25.47
N SER A 245 7.08 -3.47 25.58
CA SER A 245 6.82 -2.03 25.73
C SER A 245 7.32 -1.43 27.05
N GLU A 246 7.51 -2.23 28.10
CA GLU A 246 8.05 -1.78 29.39
C GLU A 246 9.59 -1.80 29.39
N HIS A 247 10.20 -2.71 28.63
CA HIS A 247 11.64 -2.94 28.65
C HIS A 247 12.40 -2.32 27.48
N THR A 248 11.71 -1.86 26.43
CA THR A 248 12.36 -1.37 25.22
C THR A 248 11.68 -0.11 24.67
N MET A 249 12.47 0.73 24.00
CA MET A 249 11.94 1.88 23.28
C MET A 249 11.34 1.45 21.92
N SER A 250 10.30 2.15 21.49
CA SER A 250 9.78 2.04 20.13
C SER A 250 10.67 2.81 19.15
N ALA A 251 10.98 2.22 17.99
CA ALA A 251 11.65 2.87 16.87
C ALA A 251 10.91 4.14 16.40
N TRP A 252 9.59 4.19 16.60
CA TRP A 252 8.79 5.37 16.26
C TRP A 252 9.09 6.56 17.16
N THR A 253 9.60 6.36 18.38
CA THR A 253 9.93 7.45 19.32
C THR A 253 10.98 8.42 18.75
N PRO A 254 12.19 7.97 18.33
CA PRO A 254 13.15 8.85 17.68
C PRO A 254 12.71 9.29 16.28
N ILE A 255 12.05 8.42 15.51
CA ILE A 255 11.55 8.77 14.15
C ILE A 255 10.59 9.96 14.22
N LEU A 256 9.64 9.96 15.15
CA LEU A 256 8.66 11.04 15.30
C LEU A 256 9.28 12.29 15.92
N ARG A 257 10.31 12.16 16.76
CA ARG A 257 11.09 13.31 17.25
C ARG A 257 11.80 14.05 16.11
N GLU A 258 12.34 13.29 15.15
CA GLU A 258 13.05 13.83 13.97
C GLU A 258 12.18 13.84 12.70
N ARG A 259 10.84 13.94 12.87
CA ARG A 259 9.86 13.82 11.77
C ARG A 259 10.22 14.64 10.52
N ALA A 260 10.75 15.85 10.70
CA ALA A 260 11.12 16.75 9.60
C ALA A 260 12.11 16.12 8.59
N LEU A 261 13.02 15.23 9.03
CA LEU A 261 13.97 14.54 8.16
C LEU A 261 13.30 13.52 7.23
N TYR A 262 12.09 13.09 7.58
CA TYR A 262 11.36 12.02 6.91
C TYR A 262 10.27 12.53 5.99
N LEU A 263 10.05 13.84 5.91
CA LEU A 263 8.98 14.42 5.09
C LEU A 263 9.40 14.56 3.62
N ASN A 264 8.44 14.34 2.74
CA ASN A 264 8.50 14.62 1.32
C ASN A 264 7.99 16.05 1.06
N PRO A 265 8.84 16.99 0.60
CA PRO A 265 8.42 18.37 0.35
C PRO A 265 7.36 18.50 -0.75
N PHE A 266 7.28 17.51 -1.64
CA PHE A 266 6.32 17.48 -2.74
C PHE A 266 4.99 16.83 -2.34
N TYR A 267 4.84 16.37 -1.10
CA TYR A 267 3.59 15.80 -0.63
C TYR A 267 2.43 16.80 -0.79
N ALA A 268 1.36 16.31 -1.41
CA ALA A 268 0.11 17.02 -1.57
C ALA A 268 -0.99 16.20 -0.89
N GLU A 269 -1.54 16.76 0.19
CA GLU A 269 -2.67 16.17 0.88
C GLU A 269 -3.89 16.17 -0.04
N ARG A 270 -4.26 14.98 -0.52
CA ARG A 270 -5.48 14.74 -1.29
C ARG A 270 -6.09 13.45 -0.78
N SER A 271 -7.26 13.56 -0.17
CA SER A 271 -7.92 12.48 0.58
C SER A 271 -8.55 11.39 -0.28
N ASP A 272 -8.84 11.67 -1.56
CA ASP A 272 -9.85 10.89 -2.29
C ASP A 272 -9.29 10.06 -3.46
N ASN A 273 -7.96 9.93 -3.63
CA ASN A 273 -7.40 9.22 -4.78
C ASN A 273 -6.80 7.86 -4.39
N VAL A 274 -7.27 6.81 -5.06
CA VAL A 274 -6.65 5.48 -5.01
C VAL A 274 -5.43 5.43 -5.94
N LEU A 275 -4.32 4.92 -5.41
CA LEU A 275 -3.05 4.80 -6.12
C LEU A 275 -2.95 3.47 -6.86
N ILE A 276 -2.83 3.53 -8.19
CA ILE A 276 -2.53 2.37 -9.03
C ILE A 276 -1.13 2.53 -9.63
N PRO A 277 -0.10 1.83 -9.10
CA PRO A 277 1.24 1.91 -9.64
C PRO A 277 1.36 1.21 -11.00
N ASN A 278 2.32 1.64 -11.82
CA ASN A 278 2.66 0.94 -13.06
C ASN A 278 3.53 -0.29 -12.73
N ASN A 279 2.98 -1.49 -12.91
CA ASN A 279 3.67 -2.76 -12.66
C ASN A 279 4.44 -3.31 -13.89
N SER A 280 4.61 -2.52 -14.96
CA SER A 280 5.46 -2.92 -16.08
C SER A 280 6.89 -3.13 -15.60
N SER A 281 7.54 -4.19 -16.08
CA SER A 281 8.96 -4.46 -15.80
C SER A 281 9.88 -3.28 -16.18
N ARG A 282 9.47 -2.43 -17.13
CA ARG A 282 10.20 -1.21 -17.52
C ARG A 282 10.20 -0.11 -16.43
N HIS A 283 9.23 -0.12 -15.53
CA HIS A 283 9.08 0.89 -14.48
C HIS A 283 9.60 0.41 -13.11
N ILE A 284 9.68 -0.90 -12.91
CA ILE A 284 10.22 -1.50 -11.69
C ILE A 284 11.75 -1.48 -11.76
N LYS A 285 12.37 -0.73 -10.87
CA LYS A 285 13.82 -0.53 -10.83
C LYS A 285 14.41 -1.09 -9.55
N LEU A 286 15.69 -1.47 -9.59
CA LEU A 286 16.43 -1.79 -8.38
C LEU A 286 16.53 -0.55 -7.48
N TRP A 287 16.25 -0.73 -6.19
CA TRP A 287 16.42 0.30 -5.18
C TRP A 287 17.89 0.48 -4.80
N LYS A 288 18.64 1.19 -5.65
CA LYS A 288 20.10 1.33 -5.52
C LYS A 288 20.52 1.97 -4.19
N ASN A 289 19.80 3.00 -3.72
CA ASN A 289 20.10 3.67 -2.44
C ASN A 289 19.98 2.75 -1.22
N TYR A 290 19.33 1.58 -1.35
CA TYR A 290 19.29 0.57 -0.30
C TYR A 290 20.25 -0.60 -0.58
N TYR A 291 20.12 -1.26 -1.74
CA TYR A 291 20.89 -2.48 -2.02
C TYR A 291 22.36 -2.21 -2.39
N CYS A 292 22.68 -1.07 -2.97
CA CYS A 292 24.04 -0.70 -3.39
C CYS A 292 24.76 0.21 -2.38
N ARG A 293 24.11 0.58 -1.27
CA ARG A 293 24.61 1.63 -0.35
C ARG A 293 25.96 1.36 0.31
N TYR A 294 26.39 0.10 0.34
CA TYR A 294 27.69 -0.32 0.88
C TYR A 294 28.70 -0.72 -0.20
N MET A 295 28.36 -0.58 -1.50
CA MET A 295 29.30 -0.86 -2.57
C MET A 295 30.42 0.19 -2.59
N PRO A 296 31.70 -0.22 -2.66
CA PRO A 296 32.80 0.71 -2.89
C PRO A 296 32.55 1.60 -4.11
N GLY A 297 32.78 2.91 -3.96
CA GLY A 297 32.57 3.88 -5.04
C GLY A 297 31.11 4.27 -5.31
N TYR A 298 30.13 3.58 -4.74
CA TYR A 298 28.73 4.00 -4.85
C TYR A 298 28.48 5.23 -3.98
N ARG A 299 28.13 6.35 -4.64
CA ARG A 299 27.73 7.57 -3.96
C ARG A 299 26.24 7.54 -3.74
N SER A 300 25.83 7.20 -2.52
CA SER A 300 24.43 7.30 -2.12
C SER A 300 23.90 8.70 -2.39
N THR A 301 22.76 8.78 -3.09
CA THR A 301 22.09 10.06 -3.30
C THR A 301 21.28 10.49 -2.08
N LEU A 302 21.11 9.60 -1.09
CA LEU A 302 20.21 9.80 0.04
C LEU A 302 20.55 11.03 0.88
N ASP A 303 21.84 11.25 1.20
CA ASP A 303 22.25 12.37 2.03
C ASP A 303 22.03 13.71 1.31
N VAL A 304 22.40 13.76 0.03
CA VAL A 304 22.16 14.92 -0.84
C VAL A 304 20.66 15.19 -0.99
N LEU A 305 19.84 14.15 -1.17
CA LEU A 305 18.39 14.26 -1.26
C LEU A 305 17.77 14.75 0.06
N THR A 306 18.22 14.21 1.19
CA THR A 306 17.74 14.60 2.53
C THR A 306 18.02 16.08 2.80
N GLN A 307 19.24 16.55 2.50
CA GLN A 307 19.61 17.96 2.64
C GLN A 307 18.74 18.85 1.74
N ARG A 308 18.55 18.48 0.47
CA ARG A 308 17.67 19.20 -0.46
C ARG A 308 16.22 19.25 0.03
N TYR A 309 15.70 18.15 0.56
CA TYR A 309 14.34 18.08 1.09
C TYR A 309 14.16 18.99 2.31
N THR A 310 15.16 19.01 3.21
CA THR A 310 15.16 19.92 4.36
C THR A 310 15.11 21.38 3.91
N THR A 311 15.94 21.78 2.93
CA THR A 311 15.92 23.13 2.36
C THR A 311 14.57 23.47 1.73
N LEU A 312 13.98 22.55 0.96
CA LEU A 312 12.67 22.75 0.33
C LEU A 312 11.54 22.90 1.35
N LEU A 313 11.55 22.13 2.44
CA LEU A 313 10.57 22.25 3.53
C LEU A 313 10.69 23.59 4.25
N ASN A 314 11.91 24.04 4.53
CA ASN A 314 12.16 25.35 5.15
C ASN A 314 11.70 26.51 4.25
N LEU A 315 11.98 26.43 2.95
CA LEU A 315 11.50 27.42 1.97
C LEU A 315 9.96 27.42 1.89
N ARG A 316 9.33 26.24 1.80
CA ARG A 316 7.87 26.11 1.78
C ARG A 316 7.24 26.72 3.03
N LYS A 317 7.82 26.47 4.21
CA LYS A 317 7.37 27.07 5.47
C LYS A 317 7.48 28.59 5.41
N LYS A 318 8.65 29.13 5.04
CA LYS A 318 8.88 30.57 4.93
C LYS A 318 7.85 31.26 4.03
N PHE A 319 7.61 30.72 2.83
CA PHE A 319 6.62 31.29 1.90
C PHE A 319 5.19 31.15 2.41
N THR A 320 4.86 30.07 3.12
CA THR A 320 3.53 29.89 3.73
C THR A 320 3.29 30.94 4.81
N ASP A 321 4.28 31.18 5.68
CA ASP A 321 4.22 32.18 6.73
C ASP A 321 4.07 33.60 6.15
N GLU A 322 4.81 33.92 5.08
CA GLU A 322 4.71 35.19 4.35
C GLU A 322 3.33 35.40 3.71
N ILE A 323 2.76 34.36 3.05
CA ILE A 323 1.40 34.40 2.51
C ILE A 323 0.37 34.65 3.61
N ASN A 324 0.51 33.98 4.76
CA ASN A 324 -0.40 34.14 5.89
C ASN A 324 -0.33 35.55 6.48
N HIS A 325 0.87 36.14 6.58
CA HIS A 325 1.05 37.51 7.03
C HIS A 325 0.37 38.52 6.08
N ILE A 326 0.61 38.40 4.78
CA ILE A 326 -0.04 39.27 3.76
C ILE A 326 -1.57 39.15 3.81
N ARG A 327 -2.11 37.94 4.03
CA ARG A 327 -3.57 37.73 4.16
C ARG A 327 -4.13 38.44 5.40
N GLN A 328 -3.42 38.39 6.52
CA GLN A 328 -3.82 39.07 7.75
C GLN A 328 -3.77 40.59 7.60
N ASP A 329 -2.78 41.13 6.89
CA ASP A 329 -2.67 42.57 6.62
C ASP A 329 -3.75 43.07 5.64
N GLY A 330 -4.12 42.24 4.65
CA GLY A 330 -5.19 42.52 3.70
C GLY A 330 -6.59 42.56 4.33
N ASP A 331 -6.83 41.79 5.40
CA ASP A 331 -8.08 41.82 6.16
C ASP A 331 -8.17 43.01 7.14
N GLN A 332 -7.06 43.71 7.41
CA GLN A 332 -7.04 44.91 8.28
C GLN A 332 -7.17 46.25 7.52
N GLN A 333 -7.19 46.26 6.18
CA GLN A 333 -7.51 47.46 5.41
C GLN A 333 -9.03 47.59 5.21
N PRO A 334 -9.70 48.63 5.75
CA PRO A 334 -11.10 48.88 5.41
C PRO A 334 -11.20 49.18 3.91
N ARG A 335 -12.18 48.56 3.22
CA ARG A 335 -12.58 48.94 1.86
C ARG A 335 -13.07 50.38 1.85
N LEU A 336 -12.16 51.31 1.67
CA LEU A 336 -12.43 52.66 1.22
C LEU A 336 -11.79 52.79 -0.16
N LEU A 337 -12.65 52.78 -1.18
CA LEU A 337 -12.67 53.78 -2.24
C LEU A 337 -13.82 53.45 -3.21
N SER A 338 -14.93 54.12 -2.98
CA SER A 338 -15.93 54.44 -3.99
C SER A 338 -15.37 55.51 -4.94
N GLY A 339 -15.36 55.22 -6.24
CA GLY A 339 -15.63 56.15 -7.34
C GLY A 339 -14.54 57.16 -7.75
N THR A 340 -14.01 56.98 -8.96
CA THR A 340 -14.20 57.99 -10.02
C THR A 340 -14.09 57.36 -11.40
N LEU A 341 -14.99 57.79 -12.28
CA LEU A 341 -15.21 57.40 -13.66
C LEU A 341 -13.98 57.59 -14.55
N TYR A 342 -13.72 56.62 -15.43
CA TYR A 342 -13.24 56.91 -16.78
C TYR A 342 -14.09 56.10 -17.79
N GLN A 343 -14.85 56.85 -18.57
CA GLN A 343 -15.68 56.38 -19.68
C GLN A 343 -14.82 56.20 -20.95
N SER A 344 -14.98 55.02 -21.56
CA SER A 344 -15.18 54.76 -23.01
C SER A 344 -14.03 54.98 -24.01
N PRO A 345 -14.07 54.40 -25.23
CA PRO A 345 -15.16 53.62 -25.84
C PRO A 345 -14.78 52.25 -26.43
N MET A 346 -15.79 51.37 -26.50
CA MET A 346 -15.88 50.33 -27.51
C MET A 346 -16.16 50.93 -28.88
N THR A 347 -15.48 50.45 -29.91
CA THR A 347 -15.96 50.49 -31.30
C THR A 347 -16.08 49.07 -31.82
N THR A 348 -17.32 48.62 -31.92
CA THR A 348 -17.76 47.51 -32.76
C THR A 348 -17.80 47.96 -34.22
N THR A 349 -17.10 47.26 -35.10
CA THR A 349 -17.47 47.21 -36.51
C THR A 349 -17.35 45.78 -37.01
N SER A 350 -18.51 45.18 -37.24
CA SER A 350 -18.74 43.94 -37.95
C SER A 350 -18.59 44.15 -39.46
N THR A 351 -17.80 43.31 -40.14
CA THR A 351 -17.95 43.05 -41.58
C THR A 351 -17.60 41.59 -41.89
N ASN A 352 -18.62 40.84 -42.29
CA ASN A 352 -18.52 39.55 -42.98
C ASN A 352 -17.83 39.74 -44.34
N ILE A 353 -16.87 38.88 -44.69
CA ILE A 353 -16.67 38.44 -46.09
C ILE A 353 -16.29 36.96 -46.10
N SER A 354 -17.13 36.17 -46.75
CA SER A 354 -16.89 34.80 -47.19
C SER A 354 -16.23 34.76 -48.58
N ALA A 355 -15.45 33.68 -48.80
CA ALA A 355 -15.23 32.96 -50.05
C ALA A 355 -14.09 33.37 -51.02
N GLN A 356 -13.35 32.33 -51.44
CA GLN A 356 -12.53 32.15 -52.67
C GLN A 356 -11.19 32.94 -52.72
N SER A 357 -10.03 32.43 -53.16
CA SER A 357 -9.69 31.30 -54.04
C SER A 357 -8.19 30.93 -53.96
N LYS A 358 -7.92 29.64 -54.21
CA LYS A 358 -6.78 28.93 -54.83
C LYS A 358 -5.36 29.54 -55.00
N SER A 359 -4.40 28.62 -54.79
CA SER A 359 -3.10 28.41 -55.47
C SER A 359 -1.94 29.34 -55.02
N ASN A 360 -0.77 28.86 -54.60
CA ASN A 360 0.18 28.04 -55.36
C ASN A 360 1.37 27.54 -54.47
N VAL A 361 1.79 26.26 -54.63
CA VAL A 361 3.18 25.81 -54.97
C VAL A 361 4.24 25.93 -53.83
N THR A 362 5.10 24.96 -53.47
CA THR A 362 5.52 23.62 -53.93
C THR A 362 6.26 22.91 -52.78
N GLN A 363 6.36 21.58 -52.88
CA GLN A 363 7.32 20.72 -52.19
C GLN A 363 8.79 21.14 -52.34
N ALA A 364 9.59 20.85 -51.32
CA ALA A 364 10.98 20.42 -51.50
C ALA A 364 11.35 19.41 -50.41
N SER A 365 11.32 18.12 -50.79
CA SER A 365 12.07 17.05 -50.12
C SER A 365 13.54 17.16 -50.52
N ALA A 366 14.46 16.90 -49.60
CA ALA A 366 15.77 16.34 -49.94
C ALA A 366 16.38 15.63 -48.72
N THR A 367 16.18 14.32 -48.69
CA THR A 367 17.07 13.33 -48.05
C THR A 367 18.44 13.41 -48.71
N PHE A 368 19.55 13.30 -47.95
CA PHE A 368 20.70 12.51 -48.40
C PHE A 368 21.53 11.98 -47.22
N MET A 369 21.84 10.70 -47.34
CA MET A 369 22.62 9.83 -46.46
C MET A 369 24.12 10.17 -46.46
N THR A 370 24.82 9.83 -45.38
CA THR A 370 25.76 8.67 -45.35
C THR A 370 26.03 8.24 -43.93
#